data_AF-A0A7W0FXD1-F1
#
_entry.id   AF-A0A7W0FXD1-F1
#
_cell.length_a   1.000
_cell.length_b   1.000
_cell.length_c   1.000
_cell.angle_alpha   90.00
_cell.angle_beta   90.00
_cell.angle_gamma   90.00
#
_symmetry.space_group_name_H-M   'P 1'
#
loop_
_entity.id
_entity.type
_entity.pdbx_description
1 polymer ?
#
loop_
_entity_poly.entity_id
_entity_poly.type
_entity_poly.pdbx_seq_one_letter_code
_entity_poly.pdbx_strand_id
1 'polypeptide(L)'
;MRPALFALNAVHTLKREINKKANQESLLIAFTNEDLFAKSLTNYVFGLASLTEGVGIWSNARFGNPKNSVQSFQKCLLRMMKISAHEFGHMRGLPHCTDFKCNIGGYMSTLELDERPLLYCLQDTAKICFLSQVSLSDYHQNL
;
A
#
# COMPACT_ATOMS: atom_id res chain seq x y z
N MET A 1 6.40 25.22 -2.49
CA MET A 1 6.59 23.92 -3.17
C MET A 1 6.67 22.87 -2.07
N ARG A 2 5.80 21.85 -2.04
CA ARG A 2 5.88 20.81 -0.99
C ARG A 2 7.16 19.99 -1.21
N PRO A 3 7.90 19.61 -0.16
CA PRO A 3 9.05 18.73 -0.32
C PRO A 3 8.62 17.41 -0.97
N ALA A 4 9.40 16.97 -1.96
CA ALA A 4 9.18 15.70 -2.64
C ALA A 4 10.13 14.65 -2.04
N LEU A 5 9.59 13.49 -1.65
CA LEU A 5 10.38 12.36 -1.18
C LEU A 5 10.52 11.33 -2.30
N PHE A 6 11.75 10.85 -2.52
CA PHE A 6 11.97 9.73 -3.43
C PHE A 6 11.62 8.42 -2.72
N ALA A 7 10.58 7.74 -3.22
CA ALA A 7 10.04 6.53 -2.59
C ALA A 7 11.11 5.43 -2.42
N LEU A 8 12.00 5.27 -3.40
CA LEU A 8 13.08 4.30 -3.35
C LEU A 8 14.09 4.58 -2.21
N ASN A 9 14.40 5.85 -1.95
CA ASN A 9 15.31 6.23 -0.86
C ASN A 9 14.68 5.94 0.52
N ALA A 10 13.35 6.14 0.63
CA ALA A 10 12.61 5.78 1.81
C ALA A 10 12.61 4.27 2.04
N VAL A 11 12.27 3.46 1.03
CA VAL A 11 12.32 1.99 1.10
C VAL A 11 13.73 1.49 1.48
N HIS A 12 14.80 2.04 0.90
CA HIS A 12 16.17 1.69 1.29
C HIS A 12 16.48 2.05 2.75
N THR A 13 15.95 3.16 3.25
CA THR A 13 16.12 3.53 4.66
C THR A 13 15.38 2.56 5.57
N LEU A 14 14.13 2.22 5.25
CA LEU A 14 13.36 1.22 5.99
C LEU A 14 14.04 -0.15 6.00
N LYS A 15 14.63 -0.57 4.87
CA LYS A 15 15.43 -1.80 4.80
C LYS A 15 16.60 -1.79 5.78
N ARG A 16 17.32 -0.67 5.91
CA ARG A 16 18.40 -0.56 6.90
C ARG A 16 17.88 -0.63 8.34
N GLU A 17 16.72 -0.02 8.62
CA GLU A 17 16.13 -0.04 9.96
C GLU A 17 15.59 -1.41 10.35
N ILE A 18 14.92 -2.12 9.44
CA ILE A 18 14.40 -3.46 9.73
C ILE A 18 15.53 -4.48 9.93
N ASN A 19 16.64 -4.34 9.19
CA ASN A 19 17.80 -5.23 9.33
C ASN A 19 18.55 -5.09 10.67
N LYS A 20 18.29 -4.03 11.44
CA LYS A 20 18.78 -3.93 12.83
C LYS A 20 17.99 -4.84 13.78
N LYS A 21 16.83 -5.36 13.36
CA LYS A 21 16.02 -6.30 14.15
C LYS A 21 16.49 -7.73 13.90
N ALA A 22 16.48 -8.55 14.95
CA ALA A 22 16.95 -9.95 14.89
C ALA A 22 15.96 -10.92 14.20
N ASN A 23 14.74 -10.48 13.88
CA ASN A 23 13.69 -11.33 13.29
C ASN A 23 13.50 -11.05 11.79
N GLN A 24 13.80 -12.04 10.96
CA GLN A 24 13.67 -12.00 9.50
C GLN A 24 12.21 -11.99 8.99
N GLU A 25 11.23 -12.30 9.85
CA GLU A 25 9.79 -12.25 9.50
C GLU A 25 9.16 -10.87 9.77
N SER A 26 9.94 -9.91 10.26
CA SER A 26 9.44 -8.57 10.55
C SER A 26 8.98 -7.88 9.26
N LEU A 27 7.90 -7.11 9.38
CA LEU A 27 7.46 -6.17 8.36
C LEU A 27 7.57 -4.75 8.89
N LEU A 28 8.04 -3.81 8.06
CA LEU A 28 8.12 -2.39 8.39
C LEU A 28 7.51 -1.54 7.29
N ILE A 29 6.36 -0.96 7.59
CA ILE A 29 5.67 -0.03 6.70
C ILE A 29 5.68 1.38 7.29
N ALA A 30 5.90 2.38 6.45
CA ALA A 30 5.86 3.79 6.83
C ALA A 30 4.81 4.56 6.02
N PHE A 31 4.45 5.74 6.48
CA PHE A 31 3.62 6.66 5.72
C PHE A 31 4.11 8.10 5.86
N THR A 32 3.77 8.93 4.88
CA THR A 32 4.12 10.36 4.88
C THR A 32 2.96 11.21 4.36
N ASN A 33 2.96 12.50 4.70
CA ASN A 33 2.06 13.49 4.10
C ASN A 33 2.72 14.26 2.94
N GLU A 34 3.99 13.95 2.62
CA GLU A 34 4.71 14.50 1.48
C GLU A 34 4.49 13.67 0.22
N ASP A 35 4.58 14.30 -0.95
CA ASP A 35 4.46 13.59 -2.23
C ASP A 35 5.61 12.60 -2.42
N LEU A 36 5.28 11.43 -2.97
CA LEU A 36 6.25 10.40 -3.33
C LEU A 36 6.48 10.36 -4.83
N PHE A 37 7.73 10.22 -5.24
CA PHE A 37 8.14 10.05 -6.63
C PHE A 37 9.04 8.82 -6.79
N ALA A 38 8.86 8.11 -7.90
CA ALA A 38 9.73 7.01 -8.31
C ALA A 38 10.59 7.48 -9.50
N LYS A 39 11.89 7.18 -9.47
CA LYS A 39 12.88 7.68 -10.44
C LYS A 39 12.58 7.26 -11.90
N SER A 40 11.82 6.19 -12.09
CA SER A 40 11.41 5.64 -13.37
C SER A 40 10.08 6.19 -13.91
N LEU A 41 9.38 7.02 -13.13
CA LEU A 41 8.08 7.57 -13.51
C LEU A 41 8.15 9.09 -13.63
N THR A 42 7.43 9.62 -14.62
CA THR A 42 7.29 11.07 -14.80
C THR A 42 6.28 11.69 -13.83
N ASN A 43 5.56 10.87 -13.06
CA ASN A 43 4.48 11.24 -12.16
C ASN A 43 4.74 10.80 -10.71
N TYR A 44 3.89 11.27 -9.80
CA TYR A 44 3.85 10.83 -8.40
C TYR A 44 3.42 9.35 -8.30
N VAL A 45 3.70 8.74 -7.15
CA VAL A 45 3.17 7.43 -6.75
C VAL A 45 2.41 7.54 -5.43
N PHE A 46 1.41 6.70 -5.22
CA PHE A 46 0.72 6.63 -3.92
C PHE A 46 1.57 5.90 -2.88
N GLY A 47 2.40 4.94 -3.30
CA GLY A 47 3.30 4.21 -2.45
C GLY A 47 4.32 3.42 -3.26
N LEU A 48 5.21 2.76 -2.52
CA LEU A 48 6.19 1.82 -3.04
C LEU A 48 6.55 0.83 -1.94
N ALA A 49 6.51 -0.45 -2.29
CA ALA A 49 6.93 -1.54 -1.42
C ALA A 49 7.86 -2.51 -2.13
N SER A 50 8.74 -3.15 -1.35
CA SER A 50 9.56 -4.26 -1.82
C SER A 50 8.77 -5.56 -1.75
N LEU A 51 8.85 -6.36 -2.81
CA LEU A 51 8.20 -7.68 -2.87
C LEU A 51 8.87 -8.74 -1.99
N THR A 52 10.12 -8.52 -1.56
CA THR A 52 10.94 -9.55 -0.91
C THR A 52 11.53 -9.12 0.43
N GLU A 53 11.56 -7.81 0.72
CA GLU A 53 12.30 -7.26 1.86
C GLU A 53 11.39 -6.86 3.02
N GLY A 54 10.06 -7.08 2.90
CA GLY A 54 9.13 -6.77 3.97
C GLY A 54 9.08 -5.29 4.37
N VAL A 55 9.35 -4.39 3.42
CA VAL A 55 9.36 -2.94 3.66
C VAL A 55 8.54 -2.18 2.62
N GLY A 56 7.86 -1.13 3.05
CA GLY A 56 7.05 -0.29 2.16
C GLY A 56 6.75 1.09 2.73
N ILE A 57 6.38 2.02 1.85
CA ILE A 57 5.95 3.36 2.21
C ILE A 57 4.77 3.79 1.37
N TRP A 58 3.83 4.55 1.95
CA TRP A 58 2.82 5.27 1.17
C TRP A 58 2.70 6.76 1.54
N SER A 59 2.01 7.52 0.70
CA SER A 59 1.76 8.94 0.86
C SER A 59 0.27 9.26 0.95
N ASN A 60 -0.07 10.13 1.90
CA ASN A 60 -1.41 10.71 2.04
C ASN A 60 -1.56 12.06 1.30
N ALA A 61 -0.50 12.57 0.66
CA ALA A 61 -0.43 13.93 0.13
C ALA A 61 -1.58 14.30 -0.84
N ARG A 62 -2.11 13.28 -1.53
CA ARG A 62 -3.12 13.41 -2.59
C ARG A 62 -4.48 12.83 -2.23
N PHE A 63 -4.70 12.44 -0.98
CA PHE A 63 -6.00 11.91 -0.55
C PHE A 63 -7.07 12.99 -0.32
N GLY A 64 -6.69 14.26 -0.35
CA GLY A 64 -7.60 15.39 -0.14
C GLY A 64 -7.39 16.01 1.26
N ASN A 65 -8.37 16.79 1.71
CA ASN A 65 -8.33 17.40 3.03
C ASN A 65 -9.40 16.78 3.94
N PRO A 66 -9.03 15.95 4.93
CA PRO A 66 -9.98 15.31 5.83
C PRO A 66 -10.74 16.31 6.72
N LYS A 67 -10.25 17.55 6.86
CA LYS A 67 -10.89 18.59 7.69
C LYS A 67 -12.07 19.29 7.01
N ASN A 68 -12.28 19.08 5.71
CA ASN A 68 -13.32 19.79 4.96
C ASN A 68 -14.74 19.37 5.37
N SER A 69 -14.96 18.07 5.65
CA SER A 69 -16.25 17.52 6.06
C SER A 69 -16.10 16.08 6.56
N VAL A 70 -17.13 15.53 7.21
CA VAL A 70 -17.18 14.11 7.59
C VAL A 70 -17.02 13.19 6.36
N GLN A 71 -17.65 13.52 5.24
CA GLN A 71 -17.52 12.75 3.99
C GLN A 71 -16.08 12.81 3.45
N SER A 72 -15.44 13.98 3.54
CA SER A 72 -14.04 14.15 3.13
C SER A 72 -13.09 13.35 4.02
N PHE A 73 -13.34 13.33 5.33
CA PHE A 73 -12.61 12.48 6.29
C PHE A 73 -12.75 10.99 5.93
N GLN A 74 -13.98 10.50 5.75
CA GLN A 74 -14.25 9.11 5.39
C GLN A 74 -13.57 8.72 4.07
N LYS A 75 -13.60 9.61 3.08
CA LYS A 75 -12.93 9.38 1.79
C LYS A 75 -11.41 9.30 1.93
N CYS A 76 -10.80 10.21 2.70
CA CYS A 76 -9.36 10.17 2.97
C CYS A 76 -8.96 8.89 3.72
N LEU A 77 -9.75 8.50 4.73
CA LEU A 77 -9.54 7.27 5.49
C LEU A 77 -9.63 6.03 4.60
N LEU A 78 -10.64 5.95 3.74
CA LEU A 78 -10.78 4.83 2.80
C LEU A 78 -9.60 4.73 1.84
N ARG A 79 -9.15 5.86 1.27
CA ARG A 79 -7.95 5.90 0.41
C ARG A 79 -6.70 5.43 1.14
N MET A 80 -6.54 5.84 2.40
CA MET A 80 -5.44 5.40 3.25
C MET A 80 -5.48 3.90 3.49
N MET A 81 -6.64 3.33 3.81
CA MET A 81 -6.81 1.88 3.98
C MET A 81 -6.54 1.10 2.69
N LYS A 82 -6.99 1.61 1.53
CA LYS A 82 -6.74 0.98 0.22
C LYS A 82 -5.26 0.89 -0.09
N ILE A 83 -4.54 2.02 0.01
CA ILE A 83 -3.12 2.07 -0.31
C ILE A 83 -2.28 1.35 0.75
N SER A 84 -2.62 1.45 2.04
CA SER A 84 -1.89 0.69 3.07
C SER A 84 -2.02 -0.82 2.88
N ALA A 85 -3.22 -1.31 2.55
CA ALA A 85 -3.42 -2.71 2.18
C ALA A 85 -2.65 -3.06 0.91
N HIS A 86 -2.73 -2.24 -0.15
CA HIS A 86 -1.99 -2.43 -1.40
C HIS A 86 -0.48 -2.60 -1.18
N GLU A 87 0.16 -1.66 -0.46
CA GLU A 87 1.59 -1.73 -0.18
C GLU A 87 1.93 -2.89 0.77
N PHE A 88 1.06 -3.24 1.71
CA PHE A 88 1.23 -4.44 2.53
C PHE A 88 1.18 -5.72 1.67
N GLY A 89 0.26 -5.81 0.71
CA GLY A 89 0.19 -6.93 -0.23
C GLY A 89 1.50 -7.10 -1.00
N HIS A 90 2.06 -6.00 -1.48
CA HIS A 90 3.40 -5.98 -2.06
C HIS A 90 4.46 -6.46 -1.08
N MET A 91 4.48 -5.99 0.16
CA MET A 91 5.44 -6.45 1.20
C MET A 91 5.35 -7.95 1.50
N ARG A 92 4.21 -8.60 1.20
CA ARG A 92 4.04 -10.06 1.29
C ARG A 92 4.43 -10.80 0.02
N GLY A 93 4.73 -10.11 -1.07
CA GLY A 93 5.18 -10.68 -2.35
C GLY A 93 4.11 -10.72 -3.45
N LEU A 94 2.95 -10.06 -3.27
CA LEU A 94 1.97 -9.96 -4.36
C LEU A 94 2.41 -8.94 -5.41
N PRO A 95 2.55 -9.29 -6.70
CA PRO A 95 2.67 -8.30 -7.76
C PRO A 95 1.31 -7.66 -8.06
N HIS A 96 1.28 -6.64 -8.92
CA HIS A 96 0.03 -6.05 -9.38
C HIS A 96 -0.87 -7.09 -10.07
N CYS A 97 -2.16 -7.02 -9.77
CA CYS A 97 -3.19 -7.82 -10.44
C CYS A 97 -3.75 -7.07 -11.65
N THR A 98 -4.10 -7.82 -12.69
CA THR A 98 -4.76 -7.30 -13.89
C THR A 98 -6.29 -7.27 -13.77
N ASP A 99 -6.86 -7.87 -12.72
CA ASP A 99 -8.29 -7.77 -12.42
C ASP A 99 -8.61 -6.35 -11.89
N PHE A 100 -9.44 -5.63 -12.63
CA PHE A 100 -9.86 -4.28 -12.28
C PHE A 100 -10.60 -4.20 -10.94
N LYS A 101 -11.21 -5.30 -10.49
CA LYS A 101 -11.91 -5.40 -9.20
C LYS A 101 -11.00 -5.88 -8.06
N CYS A 102 -9.69 -5.70 -8.18
CA CYS A 102 -8.75 -6.02 -7.11
C CYS A 102 -8.02 -4.79 -6.56
N ASN A 103 -7.94 -4.67 -5.23
CA ASN A 103 -7.18 -3.60 -4.58
C ASN A 103 -5.66 -3.64 -4.86
N ILE A 104 -5.09 -4.81 -5.22
CA ILE A 104 -3.65 -4.91 -5.57
C ILE A 104 -3.36 -4.51 -7.03
N GLY A 105 -4.34 -4.06 -7.80
CA GLY A 105 -4.09 -3.49 -9.14
C GLY A 105 -3.33 -2.16 -9.08
N GLY A 106 -2.55 -1.83 -10.11
CA GLY A 106 -1.78 -0.57 -10.16
C GLY A 106 -2.68 0.67 -10.29
N TYR A 107 -2.43 1.71 -9.48
CA TYR A 107 -3.21 2.96 -9.45
C TYR A 107 -2.48 4.12 -10.11
N MET A 108 -3.05 4.71 -11.16
CA MET A 108 -2.46 5.85 -11.85
C MET A 108 -3.09 7.19 -11.46
N SER A 109 -4.27 7.18 -10.82
CA SER A 109 -4.98 8.39 -10.42
C SER A 109 -5.81 8.20 -9.15
N THR A 110 -6.20 9.31 -8.53
CA THR A 110 -7.13 9.29 -7.38
C THR A 110 -8.55 8.86 -7.77
N LEU A 111 -8.93 9.00 -9.04
CA LEU A 111 -10.20 8.51 -9.57
C LEU A 111 -10.21 6.98 -9.60
N GLU A 112 -9.18 6.36 -10.17
CA GLU A 112 -9.03 4.90 -10.14
C GLU A 112 -8.99 4.35 -8.71
N LEU A 113 -8.28 5.04 -7.82
CA LEU A 113 -8.25 4.68 -6.40
C LEU A 113 -9.63 4.74 -5.74
N ASP A 114 -10.49 5.68 -6.15
CA ASP A 114 -11.86 5.76 -5.64
C ASP A 114 -12.74 4.62 -6.16
N GLU A 115 -12.60 4.26 -7.43
CA GLU A 115 -13.43 3.25 -8.11
C GLU A 115 -13.13 1.81 -7.69
N ARG A 116 -11.87 1.48 -7.37
CA ARG A 116 -11.52 0.10 -6.99
C ARG A 116 -11.97 -0.27 -5.58
N PRO A 117 -12.26 -1.54 -5.29
CA PRO A 117 -12.64 -1.97 -3.95
C PRO A 117 -11.45 -1.88 -2.97
N LEU A 118 -11.76 -1.87 -1.67
CA LEU A 118 -10.75 -2.06 -0.61
C LEU A 118 -10.22 -3.50 -0.58
N LEU A 119 -11.05 -4.46 -0.98
CA LEU A 119 -10.75 -5.88 -0.90
C LEU A 119 -9.94 -6.36 -2.10
N TYR A 120 -9.22 -7.46 -1.90
CA TYR A 120 -8.62 -8.22 -2.99
C TYR A 120 -9.67 -9.05 -3.73
N CYS A 121 -9.38 -9.45 -4.97
CA CYS A 121 -10.21 -10.42 -5.66
C CYS A 121 -9.97 -11.80 -5.01
N LEU A 122 -10.85 -12.76 -5.26
CA LEU A 122 -10.76 -14.09 -4.63
C LEU A 122 -9.39 -14.75 -4.85
N GLN A 123 -8.77 -14.55 -6.02
CA GLN A 123 -7.45 -15.10 -6.33
C GLN A 123 -6.36 -14.49 -5.45
N ASP A 124 -6.32 -13.18 -5.31
CA ASP A 124 -5.29 -12.50 -4.52
C ASP A 124 -5.56 -12.59 -3.01
N THR A 125 -6.83 -12.73 -2.60
CA THR A 125 -7.20 -13.17 -1.25
C THR A 125 -6.58 -14.54 -0.93
N ALA A 126 -6.72 -15.52 -1.82
CA ALA A 126 -6.10 -16.83 -1.63
C ALA A 126 -4.57 -16.75 -1.56
N LYS A 127 -3.94 -15.95 -2.43
CA LYS A 127 -2.48 -15.76 -2.42
C LYS A 127 -2.00 -15.07 -1.14
N ILE A 128 -2.66 -14.00 -0.68
CA ILE A 128 -2.24 -13.30 0.54
C ILE A 128 -2.40 -14.16 1.78
N CYS A 129 -3.48 -14.96 1.86
CA CYS A 129 -3.71 -15.93 2.93
C CYS A 129 -2.59 -16.96 2.95
N PHE A 130 -2.28 -17.57 1.81
CA PHE A 130 -1.17 -18.53 1.69
C PHE A 130 0.17 -17.91 2.10
N LEU A 131 0.51 -16.73 1.55
CA LEU A 131 1.75 -16.03 1.87
C LEU A 131 1.82 -15.66 3.35
N SER A 132 0.72 -15.29 3.97
CA SER A 132 0.66 -14.88 5.38
C SER A 132 0.43 -16.04 6.35
N GLN A 133 0.42 -17.29 5.87
CA GLN A 133 0.18 -18.48 6.69
C GLN A 133 -1.16 -18.43 7.45
N VAL A 134 -2.17 -17.81 6.86
CA VAL A 134 -3.55 -17.75 7.36
C VAL A 134 -4.42 -18.63 6.49
N SER A 135 -5.25 -19.50 7.08
CA SER A 135 -6.15 -20.32 6.28
C SER A 135 -7.26 -19.47 5.64
N LEU A 136 -7.68 -19.82 4.43
CA LEU A 136 -8.78 -19.15 3.74
C LEU A 136 -10.11 -19.26 4.50
N SER A 137 -10.33 -20.39 5.19
CA SER A 137 -11.52 -20.60 6.02
C SER A 137 -11.55 -19.64 7.21
N ASP A 138 -10.42 -19.47 7.91
CA ASP A 138 -10.35 -18.57 9.06
C ASP A 138 -10.54 -17.12 8.60
N TYR A 139 -9.96 -16.75 7.46
CA TYR A 139 -10.15 -15.42 6.88
C TYR A 139 -11.65 -15.13 6.62
N HIS A 140 -12.39 -16.05 6.02
CA HIS A 140 -13.81 -15.86 5.74
C HIS A 140 -14.71 -15.89 6.98
N GLN A 141 -14.34 -16.62 8.03
CA GLN A 141 -15.13 -16.67 9.27
C GLN A 141 -15.05 -15.38 10.10
N ASN A 142 -14.06 -14.51 9.82
CA ASN A 142 -13.80 -13.27 10.55
C ASN A 142 -14.12 -11.99 9.76
N LEU A 143 -14.82 -12.11 8.62
CA LEU A 143 -15.38 -10.98 7.87
C LEU A 143 -16.78 -10.60 8.39
#